data_AF-A0ABD3NJF4-F1
#
_entry.id   AF-A0ABD3NJF4-F1
#
_cell.length_a   1.000
_cell.length_b   1.000
_cell.length_c   1.000
_cell.angle_alpha   90.00
_cell.angle_beta   90.00
_cell.angle_gamma   90.00
#
_symmetry.space_group_name_H-M   'P 1'
#
loop_
_entity.id
_entity.type
_entity.pdbx_description
1 polymer ?
#
loop_
_entity_poly.entity_id
_entity_poly.type
_entity_poly.pdbx_seq_one_letter_code
_entity_poly.pdbx_strand_id
1 'polypeptide(L)'
;MIRRSSSDPPLTIGDHRRDKESLLPTEKTSPPKQSSRATSTSVGDSNFSRVNPLLFSKLIFRKVLTSLTSSDDDTSSNGIVPLLKDILIGIASAITIMSIIIFFDHINLIHLQSAHNSRETAFSLLNDPETLTTLEESAGLKFIPALEYEQMMKEIEDSKSMVDKVKETSRETSTDLLKKLNELLPLMNKFEKILKESGIRLDKFCEECTWKGKKSCGIWLLYVIERYGTGEVEAKVHAMEKYPQCVKND
;
A
#
# COMPACT_ATOMS: atom_id res chain seq x y z
N MET A 1 10.44 38.69 34.14
CA MET A 1 10.99 37.31 34.16
C MET A 1 9.85 36.35 34.45
N ILE A 2 9.31 35.70 33.42
CA ILE A 2 8.13 34.83 33.51
C ILE A 2 8.60 33.39 33.33
N ARG A 3 8.52 32.58 34.40
CA ARG A 3 8.67 31.12 34.37
C ARG A 3 7.30 30.53 34.00
N ARG A 4 7.18 29.86 32.86
CA ARG A 4 6.08 28.94 32.57
C ARG A 4 6.51 27.54 32.99
N SER A 5 5.82 27.01 34.00
CA SER A 5 5.86 25.61 34.39
C SER A 5 4.79 24.89 33.58
N SER A 6 5.20 24.03 32.64
CA SER A 6 4.33 23.08 31.95
C SER A 6 4.50 21.73 32.66
N SER A 7 3.40 21.21 33.19
CA SER A 7 3.31 19.95 33.89
C SER A 7 2.22 19.12 33.21
N ASP A 8 2.62 18.38 32.18
CA ASP A 8 1.80 17.32 31.60
C ASP A 8 2.24 15.97 32.21
N PRO A 9 1.32 15.12 32.67
CA PRO A 9 1.65 13.79 33.17
C PRO A 9 1.85 12.77 32.03
N PRO A 10 2.70 11.74 32.22
CA PRO A 10 3.00 10.75 31.20
C PRO A 10 1.91 9.68 31.08
N LEU A 11 1.51 9.39 29.84
CA LEU A 11 0.70 8.22 29.47
C LEU A 11 1.53 6.94 29.63
N THR A 12 1.12 6.09 30.57
CA THR A 12 1.63 4.73 30.76
C THR A 12 1.12 3.81 29.65
N ILE A 13 2.02 3.35 28.78
CA ILE A 13 1.79 2.30 27.80
C ILE A 13 1.88 0.95 28.54
N GLY A 14 0.78 0.20 28.54
CA GLY A 14 0.67 -1.11 29.14
C GLY A 14 1.42 -2.18 28.35
N ASP A 15 2.27 -2.92 29.06
CA ASP A 15 3.00 -4.11 28.62
C ASP A 15 2.06 -5.26 28.21
N HIS A 16 2.13 -5.69 26.95
CA HIS A 16 1.57 -6.97 26.52
C HIS A 16 2.64 -8.07 26.61
N ARG A 17 2.67 -8.72 27.78
CA ARG A 17 3.41 -9.95 28.07
C ARG A 17 2.82 -11.10 27.25
N ARG A 18 3.59 -11.59 26.27
CA ARG A 18 3.27 -12.78 25.45
C ARG A 18 4.09 -13.95 25.97
N ASP A 19 3.46 -14.82 26.75
CA ASP A 19 4.08 -16.05 27.23
C ASP A 19 4.29 -17.03 26.07
N LYS A 20 5.53 -17.49 25.96
CA LYS A 20 5.97 -18.59 25.10
C LYS A 20 5.68 -19.90 25.83
N GLU A 21 4.80 -20.73 25.28
CA GLU A 21 4.80 -22.16 25.58
C GLU A 21 5.32 -22.93 24.35
N SER A 22 6.37 -23.69 24.63
CA SER A 22 7.14 -24.48 23.69
C SER A 22 6.62 -25.91 23.75
N LEU A 23 6.13 -26.46 22.64
CA LEU A 23 5.98 -27.91 22.51
C LEU A 23 6.36 -28.34 21.08
N LEU A 24 7.59 -28.85 20.97
CA LEU A 24 7.99 -29.85 19.99
C LEU A 24 7.20 -31.15 20.27
N PRO A 25 6.90 -31.98 19.26
CA PRO A 25 7.78 -33.14 19.06
C PRO A 25 8.04 -33.56 17.60
N THR A 26 9.31 -33.89 17.36
CA THR A 26 9.82 -35.19 16.84
C THR A 26 9.29 -35.74 15.51
N GLU A 27 10.13 -35.59 14.48
CA GLU A 27 10.73 -36.67 13.67
C GLU A 27 9.83 -37.78 13.09
N LYS A 28 9.79 -37.88 11.75
CA LYS A 28 10.08 -39.13 11.02
C LYS A 28 10.21 -38.95 9.50
N THR A 29 11.43 -39.25 9.06
CA THR A 29 11.90 -39.74 7.77
C THR A 29 10.92 -40.66 7.03
N SER A 30 10.64 -40.37 5.75
CA SER A 30 10.84 -41.29 4.61
C SER A 30 10.30 -40.72 3.28
N PRO A 31 10.88 -41.08 2.12
CA PRO A 31 10.56 -40.46 0.83
C PRO A 31 9.48 -41.24 0.07
N PRO A 32 8.64 -40.61 -0.77
CA PRO A 32 7.85 -41.36 -1.72
C PRO A 32 8.59 -41.54 -3.05
N LYS A 33 8.78 -42.83 -3.33
CA LYS A 33 9.03 -43.49 -4.60
C LYS A 33 8.42 -42.81 -5.83
N GLN A 34 9.21 -42.88 -6.91
CA GLN A 34 8.79 -42.93 -8.30
C GLN A 34 7.53 -43.79 -8.49
N SER A 35 6.52 -43.21 -9.14
CA SER A 35 5.39 -43.96 -9.70
C SER A 35 5.24 -43.56 -11.17
N SER A 36 5.70 -44.45 -12.03
CA SER A 36 5.40 -44.48 -13.45
C SER A 36 3.88 -44.64 -13.64
N ARG A 37 3.21 -43.65 -14.22
CA ARG A 37 1.88 -43.85 -14.80
C ARG A 37 1.78 -43.08 -16.12
N ALA A 38 2.11 -43.78 -17.20
CA ALA A 38 1.63 -43.44 -18.52
C ALA A 38 0.11 -43.69 -18.54
N THR A 39 -0.67 -42.68 -18.87
CA THR A 39 -2.05 -42.83 -19.33
C THR A 39 -2.16 -41.99 -20.59
N SER A 40 -2.34 -42.71 -21.68
CA SER A 40 -2.69 -42.22 -23.00
C SER A 40 -4.05 -41.56 -22.99
N THR A 41 -4.14 -40.34 -23.53
CA THR A 41 -5.35 -39.88 -24.22
C THR A 41 -4.95 -39.07 -25.44
N SER A 42 -5.44 -39.54 -26.58
CA SER A 42 -5.24 -39.01 -27.92
C SER A 42 -6.23 -37.89 -28.25
N VAL A 43 -5.92 -37.24 -29.37
CA VAL A 43 -6.75 -36.45 -30.29
C VAL A 43 -6.74 -34.94 -30.06
N GLY A 44 -6.01 -34.29 -30.95
CA GLY A 44 -6.01 -32.87 -31.24
C GLY A 44 -5.24 -32.65 -32.54
N ASP A 45 -5.89 -33.02 -33.65
CA ASP A 45 -5.38 -32.86 -35.01
C ASP A 45 -4.90 -31.42 -35.26
N SER A 46 -3.62 -31.29 -35.60
CA SER A 46 -3.19 -30.27 -36.53
C SER A 46 -2.14 -30.87 -37.45
N ASN A 47 -2.54 -31.00 -38.72
CA ASN A 47 -1.66 -31.33 -39.83
C ASN A 47 -0.53 -30.30 -39.91
N PHE A 48 0.60 -30.57 -39.26
CA PHE A 48 1.86 -29.90 -39.56
C PHE A 48 2.89 -30.96 -39.93
N SER A 49 3.12 -31.03 -41.23
CA SER A 49 3.98 -31.96 -41.94
C SER A 49 5.25 -32.33 -41.18
N ARG A 50 5.50 -33.65 -41.07
CA ARG A 50 6.83 -34.21 -40.76
C ARG A 50 7.82 -33.74 -41.82
N VAL A 51 8.48 -32.62 -41.58
CA VAL A 51 9.71 -32.24 -42.28
C VAL A 51 10.86 -32.54 -41.35
N ASN A 52 11.72 -33.48 -41.76
CA ASN A 52 12.94 -33.83 -41.05
C ASN A 52 13.77 -32.55 -40.80
N PRO A 53 14.01 -32.14 -39.54
CA PRO A 53 14.68 -30.88 -39.22
C PRO A 53 16.13 -30.83 -39.73
N LEU A 54 16.75 -32.01 -39.94
CA LEU A 54 18.06 -32.15 -40.56
C LEU A 54 18.08 -31.80 -42.06
N LEU A 55 16.97 -31.99 -42.77
CA LEU A 55 16.88 -31.63 -44.20
C LEU A 55 16.55 -30.14 -44.37
N PHE A 56 15.72 -29.58 -43.49
CA PHE A 56 15.40 -28.15 -43.48
C PHE A 56 16.61 -27.30 -43.10
N SER A 57 17.37 -27.70 -42.08
CA SER A 57 18.63 -27.03 -41.72
C SER A 57 19.67 -27.12 -42.84
N LYS A 58 19.81 -28.27 -43.52
CA LYS A 58 20.71 -28.41 -44.69
C LYS A 58 20.29 -27.53 -45.88
N LEU A 59 18.99 -27.37 -46.12
CA LEU A 59 18.47 -26.48 -47.15
C LEU A 59 18.66 -25.00 -46.81
N ILE A 60 18.44 -24.60 -45.55
CA ILE A 60 18.69 -23.23 -45.09
C ILE A 60 20.20 -22.94 -45.12
N PHE A 61 21.05 -23.84 -44.63
CA PHE A 61 22.50 -23.65 -44.65
C PHE A 61 23.03 -23.53 -46.09
N ARG A 62 22.51 -24.34 -47.01
CA ARG A 62 22.87 -24.24 -48.44
C ARG A 62 22.37 -22.94 -49.05
N LYS A 63 21.17 -22.47 -48.69
CA LYS A 63 20.61 -21.20 -49.22
C LYS A 63 21.34 -19.98 -48.68
N VAL A 64 21.72 -20.00 -47.40
CA VAL A 64 22.54 -18.97 -46.75
C VAL A 64 23.95 -18.99 -47.29
N LEU A 65 24.57 -20.16 -47.46
CA LEU A 65 25.90 -20.28 -48.06
C LEU A 65 25.89 -19.81 -49.53
N THR A 66 24.88 -20.19 -50.32
CA THR A 66 24.76 -19.72 -51.71
C THR A 66 24.51 -18.21 -51.77
N SER A 67 23.75 -17.64 -50.82
CA SER A 67 23.56 -16.17 -50.73
C SER A 67 24.80 -15.43 -50.22
N LEU A 68 25.70 -16.11 -49.50
CA LEU A 68 27.01 -15.59 -49.10
C LEU A 68 28.07 -15.74 -50.21
N THR A 69 27.87 -16.69 -51.14
CA THR A 69 28.82 -16.95 -52.24
C THR A 69 28.36 -16.34 -53.58
N SER A 70 27.08 -15.97 -53.73
CA SER A 70 26.59 -15.14 -54.85
C SER A 70 26.93 -13.68 -54.57
N SER A 71 28.23 -13.40 -54.60
CA SER A 71 28.75 -12.05 -54.75
C SER A 71 28.56 -11.69 -56.22
N ASP A 72 27.38 -11.17 -56.57
CA ASP A 72 27.22 -10.47 -57.84
C ASP A 72 28.04 -9.18 -57.73
N ASP A 73 29.22 -9.26 -58.33
CA ASP A 73 29.98 -8.13 -58.82
C ASP A 73 29.05 -7.29 -59.70
N ASP A 74 28.83 -6.03 -59.31
CA ASP A 74 28.75 -4.89 -60.22
C ASP A 74 28.44 -3.63 -59.42
N THR A 75 29.48 -2.97 -58.91
CA THR A 75 29.73 -1.53 -59.11
C THR A 75 30.95 -1.10 -58.31
N SER A 76 32.00 -0.78 -59.08
CA SER A 76 33.14 0.05 -58.76
C SER A 76 32.94 1.08 -57.62
N SER A 77 33.46 0.79 -56.43
CA SER A 77 34.20 1.78 -55.61
C SER A 77 34.92 1.12 -54.43
N ASN A 78 36.25 1.25 -54.43
CA ASN A 78 37.20 1.21 -53.31
C ASN A 78 37.11 0.05 -52.29
N GLY A 79 38.11 -0.83 -52.33
CA GLY A 79 38.27 -2.09 -51.57
C GLY A 79 38.27 -2.08 -50.03
N ILE A 80 37.70 -1.07 -49.39
CA ILE A 80 37.44 -1.01 -47.94
C ILE A 80 36.02 -1.51 -47.61
N VAL A 81 35.08 -1.36 -48.54
CA VAL A 81 33.67 -1.78 -48.40
C VAL A 81 33.49 -3.30 -48.20
N PRO A 82 34.21 -4.21 -48.90
CA PRO A 82 34.03 -5.65 -48.67
C PRO A 82 34.53 -6.11 -47.28
N LEU A 83 35.62 -5.53 -46.78
CA LEU A 83 36.18 -5.86 -45.45
C LEU A 83 35.21 -5.49 -44.32
N LEU A 84 34.56 -4.33 -44.41
CA LEU A 84 33.60 -3.90 -43.39
C LEU A 84 32.33 -4.79 -43.40
N LYS A 85 31.91 -5.24 -44.58
CA LYS A 85 30.79 -6.17 -44.75
C LYS A 85 31.11 -7.53 -44.11
N ASP A 86 32.31 -8.05 -44.29
CA ASP A 86 32.74 -9.32 -43.69
C ASP A 86 32.86 -9.24 -42.16
N ILE A 87 33.34 -8.12 -41.61
CA ILE A 87 33.38 -7.89 -40.16
C ILE A 87 31.97 -7.84 -39.57
N LEU A 88 31.03 -7.14 -40.21
CA LEU A 88 29.64 -7.07 -39.76
C LEU A 88 28.96 -8.44 -39.82
N ILE A 89 29.21 -9.23 -40.87
CA ILE A 89 28.72 -10.61 -40.98
C ILE A 89 29.35 -11.47 -39.89
N GLY A 90 30.64 -11.30 -39.61
CA GLY A 90 31.35 -11.95 -38.52
C GLY A 90 30.70 -11.67 -37.16
N ILE A 91 30.44 -10.40 -36.84
CA ILE A 91 29.78 -9.99 -35.58
C ILE A 91 28.36 -10.56 -35.50
N ALA A 92 27.57 -10.43 -36.56
CA ALA A 92 26.21 -10.97 -36.59
C ALA A 92 26.20 -12.50 -36.41
N SER A 93 27.15 -13.21 -37.03
CA SER A 93 27.31 -14.65 -36.87
C SER A 93 27.74 -15.02 -35.45
N ALA A 94 28.65 -14.26 -34.83
CA ALA A 94 29.10 -14.48 -33.45
C ALA A 94 27.95 -14.29 -32.45
N ILE A 95 27.15 -13.23 -32.60
CA ILE A 95 25.95 -12.99 -31.79
C ILE A 95 24.98 -14.17 -31.94
N THR A 96 24.74 -14.62 -33.18
CA THR A 96 23.83 -15.73 -33.46
C THR A 96 24.32 -17.03 -32.81
N ILE A 97 25.62 -17.33 -32.90
CA ILE A 97 26.22 -18.51 -32.27
C ILE A 97 26.11 -18.42 -30.74
N MET A 98 26.39 -17.26 -30.14
CA MET A 98 26.24 -17.05 -28.69
C MET A 98 24.78 -17.22 -28.24
N SER A 99 23.81 -16.70 -29.00
CA SER A 99 22.39 -16.90 -28.71
C SER A 99 21.99 -18.38 -28.80
N ILE A 100 22.53 -19.14 -29.75
CA ILE A 100 22.29 -20.57 -29.88
C ILE A 100 22.89 -21.35 -28.69
N ILE A 101 24.08 -20.98 -28.23
CA ILE A 101 24.71 -21.60 -27.04
C ILE A 101 23.85 -21.35 -25.79
N ILE A 102 23.40 -20.12 -25.58
CA ILE A 102 22.49 -19.77 -24.46
C ILE A 102 21.18 -20.54 -24.55
N PHE A 103 20.64 -20.71 -25.77
CA PHE A 103 19.43 -21.49 -25.99
C PHE A 103 19.63 -22.99 -25.67
N PHE A 104 20.79 -23.56 -26.02
CA PHE A 104 21.12 -24.94 -25.65
C PHE A 104 21.36 -25.14 -24.16
N ASP A 105 21.90 -24.12 -23.47
CA ASP A 105 21.99 -24.09 -22.00
C ASP A 105 20.59 -24.10 -21.36
N HIS A 106 19.66 -23.30 -21.90
CA HIS A 106 18.26 -23.28 -21.47
C HIS A 106 17.51 -24.60 -21.67
N ILE A 107 17.81 -25.35 -22.74
CA ILE A 107 17.19 -26.66 -23.03
C ILE A 107 17.85 -27.80 -22.24
N ASN A 108 18.92 -27.52 -21.49
CA ASN A 108 19.62 -28.50 -20.65
C ASN A 108 20.21 -29.67 -21.47
N LEU A 109 20.48 -29.45 -22.76
CA LEU A 109 20.94 -30.49 -23.69
C LEU A 109 22.45 -30.73 -23.58
N ILE A 110 23.19 -29.72 -23.13
CA ILE A 110 24.58 -29.81 -22.72
C ILE A 110 24.61 -29.42 -21.23
N HIS A 111 24.77 -30.39 -20.34
CA HIS A 111 24.99 -30.11 -18.92
C HIS A 111 26.39 -29.49 -18.75
N LEU A 112 26.48 -28.17 -18.98
CA LEU A 112 27.66 -27.41 -18.60
C LEU A 112 27.66 -27.32 -17.08
N GLN A 113 28.34 -28.27 -16.43
CA GLN A 113 28.55 -28.28 -14.98
C GLN A 113 29.15 -26.94 -14.48
N SER A 114 29.83 -26.22 -15.39
CA SER A 114 30.30 -24.84 -15.20
C SER A 114 29.18 -23.81 -15.00
N ALA A 115 28.02 -23.95 -15.63
CA ALA A 115 26.90 -23.00 -15.50
C ALA A 115 26.17 -23.17 -14.16
N HIS A 116 26.06 -24.41 -13.66
CA HIS A 116 25.60 -24.65 -12.30
C HIS A 116 26.58 -24.09 -11.26
N ASN A 117 27.88 -24.32 -11.46
CA ASN A 117 28.90 -23.82 -10.53
C ASN A 117 29.01 -22.29 -10.56
N SER A 118 28.85 -21.64 -11.73
CA SER A 118 28.83 -20.18 -11.82
C SER A 118 27.56 -19.60 -11.18
N ARG A 119 26.41 -20.26 -11.35
CA ARG A 119 25.15 -19.87 -10.71
C ARG A 119 25.24 -20.01 -9.20
N GLU A 120 25.78 -21.11 -8.68
CA GLU A 120 25.97 -21.34 -7.25
C GLU A 120 26.97 -20.35 -6.64
N THR A 121 28.07 -20.07 -7.34
CA THR A 121 29.05 -19.04 -6.92
C THR A 121 28.42 -17.64 -6.95
N ALA A 122 27.63 -17.32 -7.97
CA ALA A 122 26.93 -16.04 -8.05
C ALA A 122 25.88 -15.87 -6.94
N PHE A 123 25.12 -16.93 -6.62
CA PHE A 123 24.20 -16.90 -5.48
C PHE A 123 24.94 -16.84 -4.14
N SER A 124 26.08 -17.51 -4.01
CA SER A 124 26.91 -17.41 -2.81
C SER A 124 27.47 -15.99 -2.62
N LEU A 125 27.90 -15.33 -3.70
CA LEU A 125 28.36 -13.94 -3.66
C LEU A 125 27.22 -12.96 -3.38
N LEU A 126 26.04 -13.18 -3.96
CA LEU A 126 24.86 -12.35 -3.69
C LEU A 126 24.25 -12.59 -2.31
N ASN A 127 24.60 -13.68 -1.64
CA ASN A 127 24.22 -13.95 -0.25
C ASN A 127 25.30 -13.55 0.76
N ASP A 128 26.47 -13.11 0.30
CA ASP A 128 27.54 -12.66 1.17
C ASP A 128 27.28 -11.21 1.61
N PRO A 129 27.11 -10.94 2.92
CA PRO A 129 26.75 -9.61 3.42
C PRO A 129 27.78 -8.52 3.08
N GLU A 130 29.06 -8.87 2.93
CA GLU A 130 30.11 -7.91 2.58
C GLU A 130 30.00 -7.45 1.11
N THR A 131 29.67 -8.39 0.23
CA THR A 131 29.41 -8.09 -1.19
C THR A 131 28.11 -7.30 -1.37
N LEU A 132 27.06 -7.68 -0.62
CA LEU A 132 25.77 -6.98 -0.60
C LEU A 132 25.92 -5.52 -0.16
N THR A 133 26.59 -5.26 0.97
CA THR A 133 26.77 -3.88 1.48
C THR A 133 27.55 -2.99 0.51
N THR A 134 28.55 -3.54 -0.17
CA THR A 134 29.30 -2.82 -1.22
C THR A 134 28.41 -2.50 -2.43
N LEU A 135 27.53 -3.43 -2.82
CA LEU A 135 26.52 -3.23 -3.87
C LEU A 135 25.44 -2.24 -3.44
N GLU A 136 25.01 -2.26 -2.18
CA GLU A 136 24.03 -1.31 -1.63
C GLU A 136 24.57 0.12 -1.69
N GLU A 137 25.82 0.31 -1.26
CA GLU A 137 26.48 1.61 -1.26
C GLU A 137 26.73 2.13 -2.69
N SER A 138 27.14 1.25 -3.61
CA SER A 138 27.46 1.64 -5.00
C SER A 138 26.22 1.84 -5.88
N ALA A 139 25.14 1.08 -5.67
CA ALA A 139 23.91 1.19 -6.45
C ALA A 139 22.88 2.16 -5.83
N GLY A 140 23.07 2.58 -4.57
CA GLY A 140 22.07 3.37 -3.84
C GLY A 140 20.76 2.62 -3.60
N LEU A 141 20.79 1.29 -3.65
CA LEU A 141 19.66 0.40 -3.43
C LEU A 141 19.85 -0.33 -2.11
N LYS A 142 18.77 -0.52 -1.35
CA LYS A 142 18.79 -1.36 -0.15
C LYS A 142 18.25 -2.73 -0.51
N PHE A 143 19.07 -3.76 -0.36
CA PHE A 143 18.65 -5.14 -0.61
C PHE A 143 18.04 -5.68 0.68
N ILE A 144 16.84 -6.25 0.57
CA ILE A 144 16.13 -6.86 1.69
C ILE A 144 16.19 -8.37 1.48
N PRO A 145 16.65 -9.15 2.46
CA PRO A 145 16.61 -10.61 2.39
C PRO A 145 15.19 -11.11 2.10
N ALA A 146 15.06 -12.19 1.32
CA ALA A 146 13.75 -12.70 0.91
C ALA A 146 12.80 -12.98 2.09
N LEU A 147 13.34 -13.49 3.20
CA LEU A 147 12.57 -13.74 4.43
C LEU A 147 12.02 -12.45 5.05
N GLU A 148 12.83 -11.39 5.11
CA GLU A 148 12.42 -10.09 5.65
C GLU A 148 11.40 -9.42 4.74
N TYR A 149 11.56 -9.57 3.42
CA TYR A 149 10.62 -9.07 2.44
C TYR A 149 9.24 -9.73 2.60
N GLU A 150 9.18 -11.05 2.76
CA GLU A 150 7.92 -11.77 2.99
C GLU A 150 7.24 -11.31 4.30
N GLN A 151 8.01 -11.13 5.36
CA GLN A 151 7.48 -10.63 6.64
C GLN A 151 6.95 -9.19 6.50
N MET A 152 7.68 -8.32 5.82
CA MET A 152 7.27 -6.93 5.58
C MET A 152 6.02 -6.87 4.71
N MET A 153 5.92 -7.69 3.67
CA MET A 153 4.72 -7.80 2.83
C MET A 153 3.51 -8.28 3.63
N LYS A 154 3.69 -9.24 4.54
CA LYS A 154 2.62 -9.69 5.44
C LYS A 154 2.16 -8.58 6.37
N GLU A 155 3.09 -7.83 6.97
CA GLU A 155 2.77 -6.69 7.84
C GLU A 155 2.01 -5.59 7.09
N ILE A 156 2.38 -5.33 5.83
CA ILE A 156 1.67 -4.37 4.96
C ILE A 156 0.23 -4.84 4.69
N GLU A 157 0.03 -6.12 4.39
CA GLU A 157 -1.31 -6.67 4.12
C GLU A 157 -2.18 -6.65 5.39
N ASP A 158 -1.63 -7.03 6.53
CA ASP A 158 -2.31 -6.97 7.82
C ASP A 158 -2.71 -5.51 8.15
N SER A 159 -1.80 -4.57 7.93
CA SER A 159 -2.05 -3.13 8.14
C SER A 159 -3.14 -2.58 7.22
N LYS A 160 -3.16 -3.00 5.96
CA LYS A 160 -4.19 -2.61 4.99
C LYS A 160 -5.58 -3.06 5.45
N SER A 161 -5.69 -4.29 5.97
CA SER A 161 -6.96 -4.79 6.51
C SER A 161 -7.46 -3.98 7.73
N MET A 162 -6.54 -3.46 8.56
CA MET A 162 -6.89 -2.59 9.68
C MET A 162 -7.35 -1.21 9.21
N VAL A 163 -6.67 -0.64 8.21
CA VAL A 163 -7.06 0.65 7.62
C VAL A 163 -8.46 0.58 7.01
N ASP A 164 -8.77 -0.51 6.30
CA ASP A 164 -10.10 -0.71 5.72
C ASP A 164 -11.19 -0.83 6.79
N LYS A 165 -10.92 -1.52 7.90
CA LYS A 165 -11.84 -1.57 9.06
C LYS A 165 -12.07 -0.20 9.67
N VAL A 166 -11.02 0.57 9.91
CA VAL A 166 -11.11 1.93 10.49
C VAL A 166 -11.90 2.86 9.56
N LYS A 167 -11.68 2.74 8.24
CA LYS A 167 -12.42 3.51 7.23
C LYS A 167 -13.91 3.20 7.24
N GLU A 168 -14.27 1.93 7.42
CA GLU A 168 -15.67 1.54 7.51
C GLU A 168 -16.34 2.04 8.80
N THR A 169 -15.68 1.89 9.95
CA THR A 169 -16.15 2.47 11.22
C THR A 169 -16.28 4.00 11.15
N SER A 170 -15.36 4.68 10.47
CA SER A 170 -15.43 6.12 10.26
C SER A 170 -16.62 6.54 9.38
N ARG A 171 -16.95 5.74 8.37
CA ARG A 171 -18.16 5.97 7.55
C ARG A 171 -19.43 5.74 8.34
N GLU A 172 -19.51 4.65 9.10
CA GLU A 172 -20.66 4.33 9.93
C GLU A 172 -20.94 5.45 10.94
N THR A 173 -19.90 5.87 11.68
CA THR A 173 -20.01 7.00 12.64
C THR A 173 -20.42 8.31 11.97
N SER A 174 -19.91 8.61 10.77
CA SER A 174 -20.32 9.78 10.00
C SER A 174 -21.80 9.73 9.60
N THR A 175 -22.29 8.57 9.16
CA THR A 175 -23.71 8.40 8.81
C THR A 175 -24.63 8.48 10.02
N ASP A 176 -24.21 7.96 11.17
CA ASP A 176 -24.99 8.02 12.40
C ASP A 176 -25.04 9.44 12.98
N LEU A 177 -23.95 10.22 12.88
CA LEU A 177 -23.97 11.65 13.20
C LEU A 177 -24.95 12.42 12.31
N LEU A 178 -24.97 12.14 11.01
CA LEU A 178 -25.94 12.76 10.09
C LEU A 178 -27.39 12.39 10.43
N LYS A 179 -27.67 11.12 10.78
CA LYS A 179 -29.01 10.70 11.22
C LYS A 179 -29.42 11.47 12.49
N LYS A 180 -28.55 11.54 13.50
CA LYS A 180 -28.81 12.28 14.75
C LYS A 180 -29.05 13.76 14.50
N LEU A 181 -28.28 14.39 13.60
CA LEU A 181 -28.51 15.78 13.21
C LEU A 181 -29.88 15.98 12.54
N ASN A 182 -30.24 15.08 11.63
CA ASN A 182 -31.55 15.10 10.96
C ASN A 182 -32.71 14.87 11.94
N GLU A 183 -32.52 14.11 13.01
CA GLU A 183 -33.49 13.96 14.10
C GLU A 183 -33.57 15.19 15.01
N LEU A 184 -32.44 15.85 15.27
CA LEU A 184 -32.37 17.05 16.12
C LEU A 184 -33.00 18.29 15.46
N LEU A 185 -32.84 18.45 14.15
CA LEU A 185 -33.40 19.57 13.37
C LEU A 185 -34.90 19.81 13.59
N PRO A 186 -35.80 18.82 13.43
CA PRO A 186 -37.23 19.03 13.67
C PRO A 186 -37.54 19.25 15.16
N LEU A 187 -36.74 18.72 16.08
CA LEU A 187 -36.88 18.99 17.52
C LEU A 187 -36.53 20.45 17.84
N MET A 188 -35.43 20.97 17.29
CA MET A 188 -35.06 22.38 17.44
C MET A 188 -36.12 23.31 16.87
N ASN A 189 -36.65 23.00 15.67
CA ASN A 189 -37.75 23.77 15.08
C ASN A 189 -39.02 23.75 15.94
N LYS A 190 -39.37 22.59 16.54
CA LYS A 190 -40.49 22.50 17.48
C LYS A 190 -40.23 23.32 18.74
N PHE A 191 -39.02 23.25 19.28
CA PHE A 191 -38.64 24.02 20.47
C PHE A 191 -38.71 25.52 20.21
N GLU A 192 -38.18 26.00 19.09
CA GLU A 192 -38.26 27.41 18.69
C GLU A 192 -39.71 27.85 18.48
N LYS A 193 -40.55 26.99 17.88
CA LYS A 193 -41.97 27.25 17.72
C LYS A 193 -42.69 27.37 19.07
N ILE A 194 -42.40 26.48 20.02
CA ILE A 194 -42.96 26.55 21.38
C ILE A 194 -42.49 27.82 22.08
N LEU A 195 -41.22 28.22 21.94
CA LEU A 195 -40.72 29.47 22.51
C LEU A 195 -41.48 30.70 21.96
N LYS A 196 -41.79 30.71 20.66
CA LYS A 196 -42.58 31.79 20.04
C LYS A 196 -44.05 31.76 20.48
N GLU A 197 -44.67 30.58 20.54
CA GLU A 197 -46.10 30.43 20.88
C GLU A 197 -46.40 30.60 22.37
N SER A 198 -45.47 30.22 23.25
CA SER A 198 -45.61 30.33 24.71
C SER A 198 -45.58 31.78 25.21
N GLY A 199 -45.30 32.75 24.34
CA GLY A 199 -45.23 34.16 24.70
C GLY A 199 -44.11 34.47 25.69
N ILE A 200 -43.14 33.55 25.84
CA ILE A 200 -41.98 33.74 26.71
C ILE A 200 -41.10 34.82 26.05
N ARG A 201 -41.12 36.00 26.65
CA ARG A 201 -40.46 37.21 26.13
C ARG A 201 -38.95 37.20 26.38
N LEU A 202 -38.25 36.13 26.01
CA LEU A 202 -36.79 36.00 26.20
C LEU A 202 -36.01 37.15 25.54
N ASP A 203 -36.56 37.71 24.46
CA ASP A 203 -36.08 38.90 23.76
C ASP A 203 -36.03 40.15 24.65
N LYS A 204 -36.92 40.23 25.64
CA LYS A 204 -36.96 41.32 26.63
C LYS A 204 -35.99 41.14 27.78
N PHE A 205 -35.19 40.08 27.82
CA PHE A 205 -34.16 39.96 28.84
C PHE A 205 -33.08 41.02 28.64
N CYS A 206 -32.76 41.75 29.71
CA CYS A 206 -31.74 42.80 29.72
C CYS A 206 -30.46 42.29 30.39
N GLU A 207 -29.49 41.85 29.61
CA GLU A 207 -28.20 41.33 30.13
C GLU A 207 -27.39 42.41 30.86
N GLU A 208 -27.46 43.65 30.39
CA GLU A 208 -26.70 44.79 30.91
C GLU A 208 -27.33 45.42 32.15
N CYS A 209 -28.61 45.14 32.42
CA CYS A 209 -29.32 45.76 33.52
C CYS A 209 -28.73 45.37 34.88
N THR A 210 -28.74 46.29 35.84
CA THR A 210 -28.16 46.07 37.17
C THR A 210 -29.05 45.20 38.04
N TRP A 211 -28.57 44.00 38.37
CA TRP A 211 -29.12 43.13 39.39
C TRP A 211 -28.60 43.51 40.79
N LYS A 212 -29.52 43.89 41.68
CA LYS A 212 -29.25 44.31 43.07
C LYS A 212 -28.16 45.40 43.18
N GLY A 213 -28.06 46.27 42.19
CA GLY A 213 -27.16 47.43 42.18
C GLY A 213 -25.66 47.15 42.20
N LYS A 214 -25.22 45.88 42.03
CA LYS A 214 -23.80 45.51 42.11
C LYS A 214 -23.30 44.62 40.98
N LYS A 215 -24.17 43.85 40.33
CA LYS A 215 -23.81 42.94 39.22
C LYS A 215 -24.80 43.13 38.08
N SER A 216 -24.45 42.77 36.86
CA SER A 216 -25.41 42.74 35.76
C SER A 216 -26.29 41.49 35.83
N CYS A 217 -27.49 41.55 35.27
CA CYS A 217 -28.40 40.41 35.16
C CYS A 217 -27.77 39.28 34.33
N GLY A 218 -26.92 39.59 33.34
CA GLY A 218 -26.14 38.59 32.59
C GLY A 218 -25.10 37.85 33.45
N ILE A 219 -24.38 38.56 34.33
CA ILE A 219 -23.43 37.91 35.27
C ILE A 219 -24.18 37.05 36.29
N TRP A 220 -25.35 37.49 36.76
CA TRP A 220 -26.20 36.67 37.62
C TRP A 220 -26.68 35.40 36.91
N LEU A 221 -27.07 35.51 35.65
CA LEU A 221 -27.51 34.39 34.82
C LEU A 221 -26.41 33.33 34.71
N LEU A 222 -25.20 33.73 34.32
CA LEU A 222 -24.04 32.83 34.24
C LEU A 222 -23.78 32.13 35.59
N TYR A 223 -23.84 32.88 36.69
CA TYR A 223 -23.68 32.31 38.02
C TYR A 223 -24.75 31.25 38.36
N VAL A 224 -26.01 31.45 37.94
CA VAL A 224 -27.07 30.47 38.19
C VAL A 224 -26.86 29.20 37.34
N ILE A 225 -26.50 29.37 36.07
CA ILE A 225 -26.20 28.25 35.16
C ILE A 225 -25.04 27.41 35.71
N GLU A 226 -23.93 28.05 36.09
CA GLU A 226 -22.74 27.36 36.61
C GLU A 226 -22.98 26.71 37.97
N ARG A 227 -23.69 27.39 38.89
CA ARG A 227 -23.85 26.90 40.27
C ARG A 227 -24.94 25.86 40.44
N TYR A 228 -26.02 25.97 39.66
CA TYR A 228 -27.21 25.12 39.81
C TYR A 228 -27.47 24.22 38.61
N GLY A 229 -26.70 24.35 37.52
CA GLY A 229 -26.90 23.55 36.30
C GLY A 229 -28.22 23.83 35.58
N THR A 230 -28.86 24.97 35.88
CA THR A 230 -30.14 25.36 35.29
C THR A 230 -29.96 25.72 33.81
N GLY A 231 -30.92 25.32 32.96
CA GLY A 231 -30.90 25.69 31.55
C GLY A 231 -30.99 27.21 31.36
N GLU A 232 -30.30 27.76 30.36
CA GLU A 232 -30.20 29.20 30.13
C GLU A 232 -31.59 29.87 30.00
N VAL A 233 -32.51 29.23 29.28
CA VAL A 233 -33.88 29.73 29.08
C VAL A 233 -34.64 29.81 30.40
N GLU A 234 -34.60 28.76 31.21
CA GLU A 234 -35.28 28.70 32.50
C GLU A 234 -34.71 29.75 33.46
N ALA A 235 -33.39 29.90 33.49
CA ALA A 235 -32.73 30.90 34.32
C ALA A 235 -33.06 32.33 33.86
N LYS A 236 -33.18 32.59 32.54
CA LYS A 236 -33.64 33.88 32.00
C LYS A 236 -35.10 34.17 32.38
N VAL A 237 -36.00 33.20 32.24
CA VAL A 237 -37.42 33.35 32.62
C VAL A 237 -37.55 33.64 34.12
N HIS A 238 -36.88 32.84 34.96
CA HIS A 238 -36.89 33.05 36.41
C HIS A 238 -36.29 34.41 36.80
N ALA A 239 -35.27 34.89 36.07
CA ALA A 239 -34.75 36.25 36.27
C ALA A 239 -35.82 37.30 36.01
N MET A 240 -36.52 37.20 34.89
CA MET A 240 -37.53 38.15 34.47
C MET A 240 -38.76 38.14 35.37
N GLU A 241 -39.17 36.98 35.88
CA GLU A 241 -40.29 36.84 36.82
C GLU A 241 -39.97 37.43 38.19
N LYS A 242 -38.75 37.19 38.69
CA LYS A 242 -38.36 37.56 40.05
C LYS A 242 -37.76 38.95 40.17
N TYR A 243 -37.15 39.45 39.09
CA TYR A 243 -36.39 40.68 39.06
C TYR A 243 -36.86 41.54 37.87
N PRO A 244 -37.86 42.42 38.07
CA PRO A 244 -38.40 43.26 36.99
C PRO A 244 -37.35 44.17 36.35
N GLN A 245 -36.29 44.53 37.09
CA GLN A 245 -35.16 45.30 36.56
C GLN A 245 -34.34 44.55 35.50
N CYS A 246 -34.50 43.23 35.35
CA CYS A 246 -33.85 42.45 34.30
C CYS A 246 -34.70 42.34 33.02
N VAL A 247 -35.82 43.07 32.94
CA VAL A 247 -36.66 43.19 31.76
C VAL A 247 -36.35 44.53 31.08
N LYS A 248 -36.09 44.52 29.76
CA LYS A 248 -35.97 45.73 28.95
C LYS A 248 -37.32 46.46 28.98
N ASN A 249 -37.32 47.71 29.45
CA ASN A 249 -38.43 48.61 29.26
C ASN A 249 -38.35 49.11 27.82
N ASP A 250 -39.34 48.77 26.99
CA ASP A 250 -39.50 49.35 25.65
C ASP A 250 -39.77 50.86 25.72
#